data_AF-A0A1B7MPR9-F1
#
_entry.id   AF-A0A1B7MPR9-F1
#
_cell.length_a   1.000
_cell.length_b   1.000
_cell.length_c   1.000
_cell.angle_alpha   90.00
_cell.angle_beta   90.00
_cell.angle_gamma   90.00
#
_symmetry.space_group_name_H-M   'P 1'
#
loop_
_entity.id
_entity.type
_entity.pdbx_description
1 polymer ?
#
loop_
_entity_poly.entity_id
_entity_poly.type
_entity_poly.pdbx_seq_one_letter_code
_entity_poly.pdbx_strand_id
1 'polypeptide(L)'
;MGYALWLVPSQPEYGALQRLMNFRPQPYSSKTYSSRSYPYFDPHITLATFSSPPSLPLAELLPLIEATPVYFESIKVGSSYLGSLSVVVSKSRELLDLRDYIVGHLKKVHKIRATSRSFPHMSLFYLDETVRGERLRLGDILRSSGRVVERRSVTGIALNCTLDGAAPEFHAMTGFVGSEVWLVDCAGAVEDWRVLEKRKLVRRDPRIPISEPFFYGHNPMVTMAPNHPGLGGWAPPAPYIQRDEPFFYRTIPVIPTTPYHSQDPR
;
A
#
# COMPACT_ATOMS: atom_id res chain seq x y z
N MET A 1 -9.82 -18.08 1.46
CA MET A 1 -8.40 -17.76 1.27
C MET A 1 -7.68 -17.99 2.59
N GLY A 2 -6.35 -17.91 2.62
CA GLY A 2 -5.57 -17.94 3.87
C GLY A 2 -5.28 -16.52 4.31
N TYR A 3 -4.03 -16.09 4.16
CA TYR A 3 -3.54 -14.78 4.58
C TYR A 3 -2.98 -14.01 3.38
N ALA A 4 -2.93 -12.68 3.51
CA ALA A 4 -2.37 -11.80 2.50
C ALA A 4 -1.56 -10.66 3.11
N LEU A 5 -0.59 -10.16 2.32
CA LEU A 5 0.08 -8.89 2.54
C LEU A 5 -0.41 -7.88 1.52
N TRP A 6 -0.92 -6.75 2.02
CA TRP A 6 -1.53 -5.70 1.23
C TRP A 6 -0.69 -4.44 1.29
N LEU A 7 -0.33 -3.87 0.14
CA LEU A 7 0.14 -2.49 0.05
C LEU A 7 -1.08 -1.56 0.09
N VAL A 8 -1.09 -0.63 1.04
CA VAL A 8 -2.24 0.24 1.31
C VAL A 8 -1.87 1.71 1.02
N PRO A 9 -2.77 2.49 0.38
CA PRO A 9 -2.56 3.90 0.11
C PRO A 9 -2.35 4.74 1.37
N SER A 10 -1.67 5.87 1.20
CA SER A 10 -1.52 6.86 2.26
C SER A 10 -2.82 7.60 2.56
N GLN A 11 -2.92 8.19 3.75
CA GLN A 11 -3.94 9.23 3.98
C GLN A 11 -3.45 10.50 3.28
N PRO A 12 -4.28 11.21 2.47
CA PRO A 12 -5.74 11.12 2.37
C PRO A 12 -6.27 10.26 1.20
N GLU A 13 -5.39 9.73 0.36
CA GLU A 13 -5.69 8.94 -0.84
C GLU A 13 -6.58 7.72 -0.55
N TYR A 14 -6.31 7.03 0.56
CA TYR A 14 -7.10 5.91 1.06
C TYR A 14 -8.59 6.31 1.22
N GLY A 15 -8.86 7.45 1.85
CA GLY A 15 -10.23 7.91 2.08
C GLY A 15 -10.96 8.28 0.79
N ALA A 16 -10.25 8.86 -0.18
CA ALA A 16 -10.80 9.17 -1.50
C ALA A 16 -11.16 7.89 -2.28
N LEU A 17 -10.25 6.92 -2.31
CA LEU A 17 -10.49 5.63 -2.97
C LEU A 17 -11.62 4.84 -2.32
N GLN A 18 -11.70 4.83 -0.98
CA GLN A 18 -12.76 4.13 -0.27
C GLN A 18 -14.15 4.71 -0.59
N ARG A 19 -14.27 6.04 -0.75
CA ARG A 19 -15.52 6.67 -1.20
C ARG A 19 -15.93 6.19 -2.60
N LEU A 20 -14.99 6.19 -3.55
CA LEU A 20 -15.24 5.66 -4.89
C LEU A 20 -15.64 4.18 -4.88
N MET A 21 -14.96 3.34 -4.10
CA MET A 21 -15.27 1.90 -3.99
C MET A 21 -16.62 1.62 -3.31
N ASN A 22 -17.13 2.60 -2.55
CA ASN A 22 -18.47 2.55 -1.96
C ASN A 22 -19.58 3.05 -2.90
N PHE A 23 -19.24 3.49 -4.12
CA PHE A 23 -20.23 3.83 -5.14
C PHE A 23 -21.16 2.65 -5.47
N ARG A 24 -22.45 2.93 -5.64
CA ARG A 24 -23.45 1.96 -6.11
C ARG A 24 -24.24 2.57 -7.27
N PRO A 25 -24.32 1.92 -8.44
CA PRO A 25 -25.02 2.46 -9.60
C PRO A 25 -26.53 2.48 -9.39
N GLN A 26 -27.21 3.57 -9.73
CA GLN A 26 -28.67 3.65 -9.62
C GLN A 26 -29.39 3.09 -10.87
N PRO A 27 -30.56 2.45 -10.72
CA PRO A 27 -31.15 2.01 -9.45
C PRO A 27 -30.40 0.78 -8.90
N TYR A 28 -29.85 0.90 -7.68
CA TYR A 28 -29.32 -0.24 -6.92
C TYR A 28 -30.41 -0.75 -5.97
N SER A 29 -30.70 -2.04 -6.00
CA SER A 29 -31.63 -2.67 -5.05
C SER A 29 -31.12 -4.02 -4.59
N SER A 30 -31.10 -4.25 -3.28
CA SER A 30 -30.80 -5.56 -2.69
C SER A 30 -31.78 -6.67 -3.12
N LYS A 31 -32.92 -6.32 -3.75
CA LYS A 31 -33.83 -7.28 -4.37
C LYS A 31 -33.34 -7.79 -5.73
N THR A 32 -32.50 -7.02 -6.41
CA THR A 32 -32.05 -7.28 -7.78
C THR A 32 -30.60 -7.76 -7.82
N TYR A 33 -29.77 -7.29 -6.89
CA TYR A 33 -28.35 -7.63 -6.81
C TYR A 33 -28.10 -8.60 -5.66
N SER A 34 -27.14 -9.51 -5.85
CA SER A 34 -26.69 -10.43 -4.80
C SER A 34 -26.25 -9.67 -3.56
N SER A 35 -26.58 -10.18 -2.37
CA SER A 35 -26.05 -9.64 -1.10
C SER A 35 -24.54 -9.74 -0.99
N ARG A 36 -23.91 -10.58 -1.82
CA ARG A 36 -22.46 -10.73 -1.92
C ARG A 36 -21.80 -9.70 -2.85
N SER A 37 -22.59 -9.00 -3.66
CA SER A 37 -22.09 -7.93 -4.53
C SER A 37 -21.83 -6.68 -3.70
N TYR A 38 -20.76 -5.98 -4.07
CA TYR A 38 -20.31 -4.76 -3.43
C TYR A 38 -20.05 -4.88 -1.90
N PRO A 39 -19.28 -5.89 -1.45
CA PRO A 39 -18.86 -5.94 -0.07
C PRO A 39 -17.96 -4.74 0.25
N TYR A 40 -17.92 -4.34 1.51
CA TYR A 40 -16.92 -3.37 1.97
C TYR A 40 -15.55 -4.05 2.08
N PHE A 41 -14.52 -3.40 1.56
CA PHE A 41 -13.12 -3.79 1.76
C PHE A 41 -12.20 -2.59 1.56
N ASP A 42 -10.99 -2.66 2.11
CA ASP A 42 -9.99 -1.60 2.03
C ASP A 42 -9.40 -1.47 0.62
N PRO A 43 -9.08 -0.26 0.12
CA PRO A 43 -8.27 -0.09 -1.09
C PRO A 43 -6.87 -0.67 -0.87
N HIS A 44 -6.47 -1.66 -1.68
CA HIS A 44 -5.17 -2.31 -1.55
C HIS A 44 -4.64 -2.94 -2.84
N ILE A 45 -3.33 -3.16 -2.92
CA ILE A 45 -2.69 -4.07 -3.87
C ILE A 45 -2.19 -5.30 -3.10
N THR A 46 -2.57 -6.49 -3.54
CA THR A 46 -2.08 -7.74 -2.93
C THR A 46 -0.63 -8.03 -3.35
N LEU A 47 0.32 -7.86 -2.42
CA LEU A 47 1.75 -8.15 -2.63
C LEU A 47 2.01 -9.66 -2.61
N ALA A 48 1.40 -10.36 -1.64
CA ALA A 48 1.59 -11.78 -1.42
C ALA A 48 0.34 -12.40 -0.77
N THR A 49 0.09 -13.67 -1.07
CA THR A 49 -0.91 -14.53 -0.44
C THR A 49 -0.27 -15.87 -0.06
N PHE A 50 -0.69 -16.45 1.06
CA PHE A 50 -0.12 -17.68 1.60
C PHE A 50 -1.11 -18.39 2.56
N SER A 51 -0.88 -19.66 2.84
CA SER A 51 -1.84 -20.51 3.58
C SER A 51 -1.71 -20.42 5.10
N SER A 52 -0.56 -19.98 5.62
CA SER A 52 -0.27 -19.94 7.05
C SER A 52 0.41 -18.63 7.39
N PRO A 53 0.07 -17.98 8.52
CA PRO A 53 0.64 -16.68 8.84
C PRO A 53 2.14 -16.82 9.12
N PRO A 54 2.95 -15.78 8.85
CA PRO A 54 4.33 -15.77 9.32
C PRO A 54 4.37 -15.86 10.84
N SER A 55 5.36 -16.57 11.37
CA SER A 55 5.57 -16.73 12.81
C SER A 55 6.15 -15.49 13.48
N LEU A 56 6.58 -14.49 12.70
CA LEU A 56 7.24 -13.27 13.17
C LEU A 56 6.43 -12.03 12.77
N PRO A 57 6.53 -10.93 13.53
CA PRO A 57 5.87 -9.65 13.21
C PRO A 57 6.33 -9.07 11.86
N LEU A 58 5.48 -8.26 11.22
CA LEU A 58 5.83 -7.55 9.98
C LEU A 58 7.04 -6.64 10.12
N ALA A 59 7.32 -6.15 11.34
CA ALA A 59 8.49 -5.33 11.60
C ALA A 59 9.81 -6.03 11.24
N GLU A 60 9.89 -7.36 11.40
CA GLU A 60 11.05 -8.17 11.05
C GLU A 60 11.09 -8.51 9.55
N LEU A 61 9.91 -8.63 8.93
CA LEU A 61 9.77 -8.88 7.49
C LEU A 61 10.13 -7.65 6.65
N LEU A 62 9.90 -6.44 7.19
CA LEU A 62 10.00 -5.18 6.45
C LEU A 62 10.95 -4.18 7.15
N PRO A 63 12.25 -4.52 7.31
CA PRO A 63 13.21 -3.58 7.88
C PRO A 63 13.45 -2.43 6.88
N LEU A 64 12.88 -1.26 7.20
CA LEU A 64 13.11 0.02 6.51
C LEU A 64 12.80 0.00 5.01
N ILE A 65 11.58 -0.37 4.65
CA ILE A 65 11.10 -0.29 3.27
C ILE A 65 10.51 1.09 2.98
N GLU A 66 10.83 1.62 1.80
CA GLU A 66 10.38 2.92 1.33
C GLU A 66 8.89 2.93 0.94
N ALA A 67 8.22 4.04 1.23
CA ALA A 67 6.91 4.32 0.66
C ALA A 67 6.97 4.25 -0.87
N THR A 68 6.04 3.51 -1.48
CA THR A 68 6.15 3.09 -2.88
C THR A 68 5.13 3.83 -3.74
N PRO A 69 5.56 4.61 -4.76
CA PRO A 69 4.62 5.25 -5.69
C PRO A 69 3.93 4.20 -6.57
N VAL A 70 2.62 4.36 -6.75
CA VAL A 70 1.75 3.51 -7.54
C VAL A 70 1.07 4.36 -8.61
N TYR A 71 1.02 3.86 -9.84
CA TYR A 71 0.40 4.55 -10.97
C TYR A 71 -0.69 3.69 -11.62
N PHE A 72 -1.81 4.31 -11.96
CA PHE A 72 -2.95 3.65 -12.58
C PHE A 72 -2.79 3.60 -14.10
N GLU A 73 -2.89 2.40 -14.67
CA GLU A 73 -2.67 2.17 -16.10
C GLU A 73 -4.00 2.02 -16.86
N SER A 74 -4.92 1.20 -16.37
CA SER A 74 -6.21 0.96 -17.04
C SER A 74 -7.24 0.36 -16.08
N ILE A 75 -8.51 0.35 -16.50
CA ILE A 75 -9.55 -0.46 -15.85
C ILE A 75 -9.68 -1.80 -16.54
N LYS A 76 -9.72 -2.87 -15.74
CA LYS A 76 -9.98 -4.23 -16.18
C LYS A 76 -11.31 -4.72 -15.62
N VAL A 77 -12.17 -5.20 -16.51
CA VAL A 77 -13.35 -6.00 -16.18
C VAL A 77 -12.93 -7.47 -16.24
N GLY A 78 -13.00 -8.19 -15.12
CA GLY A 78 -12.68 -9.61 -15.10
C GLY A 78 -13.92 -10.50 -14.99
N SER A 79 -13.67 -11.81 -14.95
CA SER A 79 -14.70 -12.85 -15.02
C SER A 79 -14.92 -13.59 -13.70
N SER A 80 -14.18 -13.24 -12.63
CA SER A 80 -14.29 -13.86 -11.31
C SER A 80 -14.76 -12.87 -10.26
N TYR A 81 -15.34 -13.36 -9.16
CA TYR A 81 -15.82 -12.52 -8.06
C TYR A 81 -14.73 -11.55 -7.55
N LEU A 82 -13.58 -12.09 -7.14
CA LEU A 82 -12.43 -11.31 -6.64
C LEU A 82 -11.63 -10.58 -7.74
N GLY A 83 -12.03 -10.72 -9.00
CA GLY A 83 -11.43 -10.02 -10.14
C GLY A 83 -12.47 -9.24 -10.94
N SER A 84 -13.59 -8.85 -10.34
CA SER A 84 -14.75 -8.34 -11.09
C SER A 84 -14.43 -7.02 -11.80
N LEU A 85 -14.01 -6.00 -11.04
CA LEU A 85 -13.54 -4.75 -11.61
C LEU A 85 -12.32 -4.26 -10.83
N SER A 86 -11.22 -4.00 -11.54
CA SER A 86 -9.97 -3.58 -10.93
C SER A 86 -9.25 -2.52 -11.76
N VAL A 87 -8.41 -1.74 -11.09
CA VAL A 87 -7.39 -0.91 -11.71
C VAL A 87 -6.17 -1.79 -11.97
N VAL A 88 -5.74 -1.88 -13.22
CA VAL A 88 -4.41 -2.37 -13.57
C VAL A 88 -3.41 -1.28 -13.21
N VAL A 89 -2.36 -1.68 -12.51
CA VAL A 89 -1.33 -0.79 -12.00
C VAL A 89 -0.08 -0.94 -12.86
N SER A 90 0.62 0.16 -13.11
CA SER A 90 1.90 0.11 -13.82
C SER A 90 2.95 -0.65 -13.01
N LYS A 91 3.74 -1.48 -13.69
CA LYS A 91 4.84 -2.24 -13.09
C LYS A 91 6.07 -1.37 -12.88
N SER A 92 6.00 -0.41 -11.96
CA SER A 92 7.16 0.39 -11.56
C SER A 92 8.23 -0.49 -10.91
N ARG A 93 9.50 -0.06 -11.02
CA ARG A 93 10.62 -0.80 -10.43
C ARG A 93 10.46 -0.91 -8.92
N GLU A 94 10.05 0.18 -8.27
CA GLU A 94 9.87 0.28 -6.83
C GLU A 94 8.83 -0.74 -6.32
N LEU A 95 7.72 -0.88 -7.04
CA LEU A 95 6.65 -1.82 -6.69
C LEU A 95 7.05 -3.28 -6.92
N LEU A 96 7.80 -3.56 -8.00
CA LEU A 96 8.34 -4.90 -8.26
C LEU A 96 9.39 -5.28 -7.21
N ASP A 97 10.33 -4.39 -6.92
CA ASP A 97 11.40 -4.60 -5.95
C ASP A 97 10.81 -4.85 -4.55
N LEU A 98 9.81 -4.07 -4.13
CA LEU A 98 9.06 -4.30 -2.89
C LEU A 98 8.45 -5.70 -2.83
N ARG A 99 7.70 -6.08 -3.87
CA ARG A 99 7.04 -7.39 -3.91
C ARG A 99 8.07 -8.52 -3.86
N ASP A 100 9.11 -8.43 -4.68
CA ASP A 100 10.08 -9.50 -4.82
C ASP A 100 10.93 -9.65 -3.56
N TYR A 101 11.22 -8.54 -2.87
CA TYR A 101 11.80 -8.56 -1.53
C TYR A 101 10.91 -9.34 -0.55
N ILE A 102 9.62 -8.98 -0.44
CA ILE A 102 8.67 -9.62 0.48
C ILE A 102 8.51 -11.12 0.18
N VAL A 103 8.25 -11.45 -1.08
CA VAL A 103 8.06 -12.84 -1.52
C VAL A 103 9.34 -13.66 -1.32
N GLY A 104 10.49 -13.06 -1.63
CA GLY A 104 11.80 -13.66 -1.41
C GLY A 104 12.08 -13.93 0.07
N HIS A 105 11.77 -12.98 0.95
CA HIS A 105 11.96 -13.11 2.39
C HIS A 105 11.04 -14.18 2.99
N LEU A 106 9.74 -14.15 2.66
CA LEU A 106 8.77 -15.19 3.05
C LEU A 106 9.24 -16.59 2.65
N LYS A 107 9.76 -16.74 1.43
CA LYS A 107 10.26 -18.03 0.93
C LYS A 107 11.56 -18.47 1.62
N LYS A 108 12.56 -17.58 1.70
CA LYS A 108 13.92 -17.94 2.15
C LYS A 108 14.00 -18.10 3.66
N VAL A 109 13.40 -17.18 4.40
CA VAL A 109 13.50 -17.09 5.87
C VAL A 109 12.39 -17.92 6.53
N HIS A 110 11.13 -17.66 6.15
CA HIS A 110 9.98 -18.32 6.80
C HIS A 110 9.56 -19.64 6.15
N LYS A 111 10.17 -20.01 5.03
CA LYS A 111 9.78 -21.19 4.23
C LYS A 111 8.31 -21.18 3.80
N ILE A 112 7.72 -19.99 3.69
CA ILE A 112 6.34 -19.78 3.25
C ILE A 112 6.31 -19.62 1.74
N ARG A 113 5.52 -20.46 1.06
CA ARG A 113 5.24 -20.30 -0.36
C ARG A 113 4.18 -19.21 -0.55
N ALA A 114 4.64 -18.02 -0.92
CA ALA A 114 3.77 -16.93 -1.30
C ALA A 114 3.49 -16.88 -2.82
N THR A 115 2.28 -16.46 -3.20
CA THR A 115 1.92 -16.15 -4.58
C THR A 115 1.11 -14.86 -4.65
N SER A 116 1.09 -14.17 -5.79
CA SER A 116 0.13 -13.07 -6.04
C SER A 116 -0.37 -13.20 -7.47
N ARG A 117 -1.66 -13.51 -7.62
CA ARG A 117 -2.30 -13.71 -8.92
C ARG A 117 -2.57 -12.35 -9.56
N SER A 118 -2.26 -12.21 -10.85
CA SER A 118 -2.56 -10.99 -11.62
C SER A 118 -1.90 -9.71 -11.10
N PHE A 119 -0.76 -9.80 -10.41
CA PHE A 119 -0.04 -8.64 -9.90
C PHE A 119 0.57 -7.77 -11.02
N PRO A 120 0.57 -6.42 -10.90
CA PRO A 120 -0.10 -5.61 -9.88
C PRO A 120 -1.49 -5.12 -10.32
N HIS A 121 -2.46 -5.16 -9.41
CA HIS A 121 -3.78 -4.56 -9.59
C HIS A 121 -4.37 -4.17 -8.23
N MET A 122 -5.32 -3.23 -8.25
CA MET A 122 -6.17 -2.88 -7.11
C MET A 122 -7.62 -3.14 -7.48
N SER A 123 -8.29 -4.01 -6.73
CA SER A 123 -9.72 -4.25 -6.91
C SER A 123 -10.50 -3.00 -6.53
N LEU A 124 -11.47 -2.62 -7.37
CA LEU A 124 -12.42 -1.55 -7.06
C LEU A 124 -13.74 -2.11 -6.55
N PHE A 125 -14.22 -3.18 -7.19
CA PHE A 125 -15.51 -3.79 -6.86
C PHE A 125 -15.44 -5.31 -6.99
N TYR A 126 -16.14 -6.00 -6.08
CA TYR A 126 -16.45 -7.42 -6.20
C TYR A 126 -17.94 -7.59 -6.48
N LEU A 127 -18.24 -8.32 -7.55
CA LEU A 127 -19.60 -8.49 -8.07
C LEU A 127 -19.85 -9.98 -8.22
N ASP A 128 -20.86 -10.44 -7.49
CA ASP A 128 -21.45 -11.74 -7.68
C ASP A 128 -22.45 -11.59 -8.82
N GLU A 129 -22.06 -12.07 -10.01
CA GLU A 129 -22.73 -11.80 -11.29
C GLU A 129 -24.02 -12.63 -11.43
N THR A 130 -24.89 -12.56 -10.42
CA THR A 130 -26.25 -13.11 -10.47
C THR A 130 -27.07 -12.42 -11.56
N VAL A 131 -26.75 -11.16 -11.85
CA VAL A 131 -27.22 -10.42 -13.02
C VAL A 131 -26.12 -10.44 -14.09
N ARG A 132 -26.35 -11.18 -15.18
CA ARG A 132 -25.40 -11.30 -16.29
C ARG A 132 -25.05 -9.93 -16.86
N GLY A 133 -23.76 -9.65 -17.03
CA GLY A 133 -23.26 -8.41 -17.62
C GLY A 133 -23.15 -7.24 -16.64
N GLU A 134 -23.44 -7.43 -15.35
CA GLU A 134 -23.33 -6.38 -14.34
C GLU A 134 -21.92 -5.76 -14.30
N ARG A 135 -20.88 -6.58 -14.42
CA ARG A 135 -19.48 -6.10 -14.37
C ARG A 135 -19.15 -5.15 -15.52
N LEU A 136 -19.58 -5.51 -16.73
CA LEU A 136 -19.41 -4.68 -17.92
C LEU A 136 -20.20 -3.38 -17.78
N ARG A 137 -21.48 -3.50 -17.38
CA ARG A 137 -22.35 -2.35 -17.13
C ARG A 137 -21.75 -1.39 -16.11
N LEU A 138 -21.22 -1.89 -14.99
CA LEU A 138 -20.58 -1.04 -13.99
C LEU A 138 -19.35 -0.34 -14.57
N GLY A 139 -18.50 -1.05 -15.33
CA GLY A 139 -17.37 -0.45 -16.03
C GLY A 139 -17.78 0.70 -16.95
N ASP A 140 -18.86 0.53 -17.71
CA ASP A 140 -19.39 1.57 -18.59
C ASP A 140 -19.99 2.76 -17.81
N ILE A 141 -20.67 2.50 -16.69
CA ILE A 141 -21.18 3.55 -15.80
C ILE A 141 -20.03 4.38 -15.22
N LEU A 142 -18.94 3.75 -14.77
CA LEU A 142 -17.80 4.49 -14.22
C LEU A 142 -17.15 5.40 -15.27
N ARG A 143 -17.04 4.94 -16.53
CA ARG A 143 -16.51 5.76 -17.63
C ARG A 143 -17.46 6.89 -18.01
N SER A 144 -18.72 6.57 -18.29
CA SER A 144 -19.73 7.54 -18.72
C SER A 144 -20.08 8.58 -17.65
N SER A 145 -19.99 8.24 -16.37
CA SER A 145 -20.17 9.19 -15.27
C SER A 145 -18.93 10.06 -14.98
N GLY A 146 -17.81 9.81 -15.66
CA GLY A 146 -16.55 10.54 -15.45
C GLY A 146 -15.79 10.14 -14.19
N ARG A 147 -16.15 9.05 -13.51
CA ARG A 147 -15.38 8.47 -12.39
C ARG A 147 -14.06 7.86 -12.85
N VAL A 148 -14.03 7.34 -14.08
CA VAL A 148 -12.82 6.87 -14.75
C VAL A 148 -12.60 7.75 -15.97
N VAL A 149 -11.45 8.43 -16.00
CA VAL A 149 -11.07 9.34 -17.07
C VAL A 149 -9.84 8.79 -17.80
N GLU A 150 -10.02 8.45 -19.07
CA GLU A 150 -8.91 8.07 -19.96
C GLU A 150 -8.04 9.30 -20.27
N ARG A 151 -6.73 9.21 -20.08
CA ARG A 151 -5.82 10.32 -20.36
C ARG A 151 -5.25 10.21 -21.77
N ARG A 152 -5.68 11.09 -22.66
CA ARG A 152 -5.26 11.06 -24.08
C ARG A 152 -3.78 11.43 -24.30
N SER A 153 -3.18 12.22 -23.40
CA SER A 153 -1.83 12.77 -23.56
C SER A 153 -0.76 12.08 -22.70
N VAL A 154 -1.16 11.24 -21.75
CA VAL A 154 -0.27 10.50 -20.86
C VAL A 154 -0.84 9.09 -20.78
N THR A 155 -0.04 8.06 -21.01
CA THR A 155 -0.49 6.67 -20.86
C THR A 155 -1.07 6.47 -19.46
N GLY A 156 -2.32 6.03 -19.36
CA GLY A 156 -2.95 5.72 -18.09
C GLY A 156 -4.37 6.24 -17.95
N ILE A 157 -4.93 6.02 -16.76
CA ILE A 157 -6.23 6.53 -16.36
C ILE A 157 -6.10 7.47 -15.15
N ALA A 158 -7.13 8.26 -14.91
CA ALA A 158 -7.35 8.93 -13.64
C ALA A 158 -8.68 8.49 -13.03
N LEU A 159 -8.71 8.38 -11.71
CA LEU A 159 -9.92 8.19 -10.92
C LEU A 159 -10.40 9.55 -10.41
N ASN A 160 -11.66 9.86 -10.66
CA ASN A 160 -12.31 11.05 -10.14
C ASN A 160 -13.10 10.69 -8.89
N CYS A 161 -12.48 10.86 -7.72
CA CYS A 161 -13.09 10.54 -6.44
C CYS A 161 -13.96 11.70 -5.89
N THR A 162 -13.94 12.89 -6.49
CA THR A 162 -14.73 14.04 -6.01
C THR A 162 -16.22 13.86 -6.25
N LEU A 163 -16.58 13.07 -7.28
CA LEU A 163 -17.97 12.68 -7.55
C LEU A 163 -18.59 11.84 -6.42
N ASP A 164 -17.75 11.28 -5.55
CA ASP A 164 -18.14 10.50 -4.39
C ASP A 164 -17.82 11.23 -3.05
N GLY A 165 -17.63 12.54 -3.12
CA GLY A 165 -17.45 13.42 -1.95
C GLY A 165 -16.02 13.46 -1.40
N ALA A 166 -15.01 13.06 -2.18
CA ALA A 166 -13.61 13.36 -1.85
C ALA A 166 -13.27 14.84 -2.07
N ALA A 167 -12.16 15.29 -1.49
CA ALA A 167 -11.69 16.67 -1.62
C ALA A 167 -11.21 16.99 -3.05
N PRO A 168 -11.27 18.27 -3.50
CA PRO A 168 -11.06 18.66 -4.91
C PRO A 168 -9.74 18.20 -5.54
N GLU A 169 -8.68 18.04 -4.76
CA GLU A 169 -7.39 17.52 -5.23
C GLU A 169 -7.47 16.09 -5.78
N PHE A 170 -8.52 15.33 -5.45
CA PHE A 170 -8.76 13.97 -5.92
C PHE A 170 -9.67 13.88 -7.16
N HIS A 171 -9.86 14.98 -7.90
CA HIS A 171 -10.67 14.99 -9.13
C HIS A 171 -10.04 14.19 -10.29
N ALA A 172 -8.73 13.99 -10.27
CA ALA A 172 -7.99 13.29 -11.31
C ALA A 172 -6.80 12.51 -10.73
N MET A 173 -7.09 11.59 -9.81
CA MET A 173 -6.09 10.78 -9.13
C MET A 173 -5.51 9.72 -10.08
N THR A 174 -4.24 9.86 -10.46
CA THR A 174 -3.54 8.95 -11.40
C THR A 174 -2.79 7.81 -10.72
N GLY A 175 -2.89 7.70 -9.41
CA GLY A 175 -2.07 6.82 -8.60
C GLY A 175 -2.19 7.12 -7.12
N PHE A 176 -1.42 6.42 -6.30
CA PHE A 176 -1.31 6.70 -4.86
C PHE A 176 0.10 6.42 -4.34
N VAL A 177 0.41 6.85 -3.12
CA VAL A 177 1.61 6.43 -2.41
C VAL A 177 1.27 5.29 -1.46
N GLY A 178 1.82 4.10 -1.71
CA GLY A 178 1.72 2.98 -0.78
C GLY A 178 2.56 3.27 0.47
N SER A 179 1.91 3.55 1.59
CA SER A 179 2.60 3.96 2.83
C SER A 179 2.54 2.93 3.94
N GLU A 180 1.73 1.89 3.79
CA GLU A 180 1.63 0.82 4.78
C GLU A 180 1.55 -0.55 4.11
N VAL A 181 2.07 -1.56 4.79
CA VAL A 181 1.83 -2.97 4.48
C VAL A 181 1.02 -3.58 5.60
N TRP A 182 -0.12 -4.20 5.25
CA TRP A 182 -1.02 -4.83 6.21
C TRP A 182 -0.98 -6.34 6.04
N LEU A 183 -0.91 -7.07 7.17
CA LEU A 183 -1.16 -8.51 7.23
C LEU A 183 -2.65 -8.72 7.48
N VAL A 184 -3.28 -9.49 6.61
CA VAL A 184 -4.74 -9.68 6.64
C VAL A 184 -5.09 -11.16 6.62
N ASP A 185 -5.95 -11.58 7.55
CA ASP A 185 -6.66 -12.85 7.50
C ASP A 185 -7.81 -12.73 6.50
N CYS A 186 -7.70 -13.48 5.40
CA CYS A 186 -8.67 -13.51 4.32
C CYS A 186 -9.51 -14.80 4.33
N ALA A 187 -9.62 -15.47 5.48
CA ALA A 187 -10.54 -16.58 5.66
C ALA A 187 -12.00 -16.09 5.67
N GLY A 188 -12.90 -16.85 5.03
CA GLY A 188 -14.33 -16.50 4.98
C GLY A 188 -14.73 -15.54 3.87
N ALA A 189 -15.85 -14.83 4.07
CA ALA A 189 -16.36 -13.83 3.15
C ALA A 189 -15.50 -12.55 3.20
N VAL A 190 -15.60 -11.71 2.18
CA VAL A 190 -14.78 -10.47 2.09
C VAL A 190 -15.03 -9.54 3.28
N GLU A 191 -16.29 -9.44 3.73
CA GLU A 191 -16.67 -8.60 4.86
C GLU A 191 -16.13 -9.13 6.20
N ASP A 192 -15.75 -10.41 6.26
CA ASP A 192 -15.16 -11.04 7.44
C ASP A 192 -13.63 -10.93 7.47
N TRP A 193 -13.00 -10.32 6.45
CA TRP A 193 -11.55 -10.18 6.39
C TRP A 193 -11.04 -9.27 7.52
N ARG A 194 -9.97 -9.69 8.19
CA ARG A 194 -9.47 -9.01 9.39
C ARG A 194 -8.02 -8.60 9.23
N VAL A 195 -7.75 -7.32 9.47
CA VAL A 195 -6.38 -6.83 9.58
C VAL A 195 -5.78 -7.32 10.90
N LEU A 196 -4.70 -8.09 10.81
CA LEU A 196 -3.99 -8.65 11.95
C LEU A 196 -2.85 -7.73 12.41
N GLU A 197 -2.14 -7.14 11.44
CA GLU A 197 -1.01 -6.25 11.72
C GLU A 197 -0.90 -5.16 10.64
N LYS A 198 -0.47 -3.96 11.04
CA LYS A 198 -0.18 -2.85 10.13
C LYS A 198 1.26 -2.38 10.33
N ARG A 199 1.99 -2.20 9.24
CA ARG A 199 3.35 -1.69 9.26
C ARG A 199 3.48 -0.48 8.35
N LYS A 200 3.86 0.67 8.91
CA LYS A 200 4.22 1.85 8.12
C LYS A 200 5.51 1.63 7.35
N LEU A 201 5.51 2.03 6.10
CA LEU A 201 6.68 2.18 5.26
C LEU A 201 7.33 3.53 5.56
N VAL A 202 8.65 3.57 5.50
CA VAL A 202 9.42 4.79 5.78
C VAL A 202 9.38 5.67 4.54
N ARG A 203 9.14 6.97 4.69
CA ARG A 203 9.36 7.88 3.56
C ARG A 203 10.86 8.01 3.34
N ARG A 204 11.32 7.70 2.13
CA ARG A 204 12.69 7.99 1.72
C ARG A 204 12.96 9.48 1.88
N ASP A 205 14.05 9.85 2.54
CA ASP A 205 14.62 11.19 2.38
C ASP A 205 15.41 11.19 1.06
N PRO A 206 14.97 11.91 0.02
CA PRO A 206 15.65 11.93 -1.27
C PRO A 206 17.09 12.46 -1.20
N ARG A 207 17.49 13.05 -0.06
CA ARG A 207 18.85 13.55 0.20
C ARG A 207 19.81 12.47 0.71
N ILE A 208 19.31 11.30 1.10
CA ILE A 208 20.15 10.18 1.57
C ILE A 208 20.38 9.22 0.39
N PRO A 209 21.64 9.05 -0.08
CA PRO A 209 21.96 8.09 -1.13
C PRO A 209 21.62 6.66 -0.71
N ILE A 210 21.19 5.82 -1.66
CA ILE A 210 21.10 4.39 -1.44
C ILE A 210 22.52 3.87 -1.33
N SER A 211 23.03 3.69 -0.10
CA SER A 211 24.07 2.70 0.10
C SER A 211 23.45 1.33 -0.15
N GLU A 212 24.13 0.50 -0.94
CA GLU A 212 23.73 -0.84 -1.36
C GLU A 212 23.06 -1.69 -0.25
N PRO A 213 22.23 -2.70 -0.64
CA PRO A 213 21.42 -3.42 0.34
C PRO A 213 22.29 -4.00 1.44
N PHE A 214 21.83 -3.86 2.69
CA PHE A 214 22.31 -4.63 3.83
C PHE A 214 22.10 -6.13 3.55
N PHE A 215 22.97 -6.71 2.73
CA PHE A 215 23.28 -8.12 2.81
C PHE A 215 23.88 -8.30 4.18
N TYR A 216 23.13 -8.92 5.09
CA TYR A 216 23.70 -9.56 6.26
C TYR A 216 24.80 -10.50 5.75
N GLY A 217 26.05 -10.04 5.84
CA GLY A 217 27.21 -10.84 5.55
C GLY A 217 27.11 -12.11 6.38
N HIS A 218 27.25 -13.24 5.71
CA HIS A 218 27.59 -14.49 6.36
C HIS A 218 28.75 -14.22 7.32
N ASN A 219 28.55 -14.47 8.61
CA ASN A 219 29.65 -14.71 9.53
C ASN A 219 30.39 -15.95 8.98
N PRO A 220 31.63 -15.84 8.47
CA PRO A 220 32.39 -17.04 8.21
C PRO A 220 32.69 -17.67 9.56
N MET A 221 32.39 -18.97 9.65
CA MET A 221 32.80 -19.84 10.74
C MET A 221 34.24 -19.52 11.16
N VAL A 222 34.41 -19.20 12.45
CA VAL A 222 35.70 -19.23 13.12
C VAL A 222 36.17 -20.69 13.12
N THR A 223 37.03 -21.04 12.18
CA THR A 223 37.82 -22.27 12.24
C THR A 223 38.81 -22.15 13.39
N MET A 224 38.58 -22.93 14.44
CA MET A 224 39.57 -23.20 15.48
C MET A 224 40.68 -24.09 14.91
N ALA A 225 41.94 -23.66 15.06
CA ALA A 225 43.14 -24.51 15.22
C ALA A 225 44.31 -23.63 15.73
N PRO A 226 45.41 -24.18 16.28
CA PRO A 226 45.62 -24.27 17.73
C PRO A 226 46.81 -23.45 18.26
N ASN A 227 46.80 -23.31 19.59
CA ASN A 227 47.82 -22.81 20.52
C ASN A 227 49.29 -22.78 20.05
N HIS A 228 49.93 -21.62 20.23
CA HIS A 228 51.26 -21.51 20.84
C HIS A 228 51.39 -20.20 21.64
N PRO A 229 52.10 -20.19 22.80
CA PRO A 229 52.07 -19.09 23.75
C PRO A 229 53.19 -18.07 23.48
N GLY A 230 52.87 -16.79 23.56
CA GLY A 230 53.84 -15.70 23.40
C GLY A 230 53.29 -14.37 23.90
N LEU A 231 53.57 -14.09 25.17
CA LEU A 231 53.61 -12.81 25.89
C LEU A 231 53.38 -11.52 25.08
N GLY A 232 52.47 -10.67 25.56
CA GLY A 232 52.41 -9.26 25.18
C GLY A 232 51.08 -8.61 25.52
N GLY A 233 50.93 -8.09 26.73
CA GLY A 233 49.73 -7.40 27.17
C GLY A 233 49.50 -6.07 26.47
N TRP A 234 48.25 -5.79 26.10
CA TRP A 234 47.74 -4.45 25.81
C TRP A 234 46.30 -4.34 26.33
N ALA A 235 46.03 -3.22 27.02
CA ALA A 235 44.81 -2.94 27.79
C ALA A 235 43.58 -2.67 26.89
N PRO A 236 42.35 -2.89 27.40
CA PRO A 236 41.13 -2.59 26.65
C PRO A 236 40.88 -1.07 26.57
N PRO A 237 40.33 -0.56 25.45
CA PRO A 237 39.89 0.83 25.39
C PRO A 237 38.64 1.05 26.24
N ALA A 238 38.61 2.21 26.91
CA ALA A 238 37.56 2.70 27.80
C ALA A 238 36.21 2.91 27.07
N PRO A 239 35.08 2.90 27.81
CA PRO A 239 33.75 3.03 27.23
C PRO A 239 33.47 4.44 26.70
N TYR A 240 32.71 4.47 25.60
CA TYR A 240 32.28 5.68 24.89
C TYR A 240 31.39 6.55 25.80
N ILE A 241 31.83 7.78 26.07
CA ILE A 241 31.07 8.78 26.81
C ILE A 241 30.02 9.40 25.87
N GLN A 242 28.75 9.23 26.23
CA GLN A 242 27.59 9.89 25.65
C GLN A 242 27.66 11.38 26.00
N ARG A 243 27.75 12.27 24.99
CA ARG A 243 27.62 13.72 25.19
C ARG A 243 26.18 14.12 24.90
N ASP A 244 25.52 14.66 25.92
CA ASP A 244 24.23 15.34 25.83
C ASP A 244 24.42 16.69 25.13
N GLU A 245 23.71 16.91 24.02
CA GLU A 245 23.57 18.22 23.37
C GLU A 245 22.19 18.81 23.72
N PRO A 246 22.09 20.09 24.09
CA PRO A 246 20.85 20.70 24.54
C PRO A 246 19.90 21.07 23.41
N PHE A 247 18.61 20.77 23.62
CA PHE A 247 17.49 21.22 22.81
C PHE A 247 17.37 22.76 22.79
N PHE A 248 17.54 23.38 21.62
CA PHE A 248 17.09 24.75 21.38
C PHE A 248 15.64 24.75 20.87
N TYR A 249 14.71 25.20 21.70
CA TYR A 249 13.37 25.61 21.28
C TYR A 249 13.49 26.88 20.42
N ARG A 250 13.13 26.80 19.13
CA ARG A 250 12.79 27.99 18.33
C ARG A 250 11.30 28.26 18.44
N THR A 251 10.98 29.37 19.09
CA THR A 251 9.66 30.02 19.08
C THR A 251 9.33 30.50 17.67
N ILE A 252 8.14 30.11 17.17
CA ILE A 252 7.57 30.61 15.92
C ILE A 252 6.77 31.88 16.24
N PRO A 253 7.00 33.02 15.56
CA PRO A 253 6.19 34.21 15.76
C PRO A 253 4.78 34.03 15.18
N VAL A 254 3.79 34.36 16.00
CA VAL A 254 2.37 34.44 15.65
C VAL A 254 2.14 35.64 14.74
N ILE A 255 1.59 35.41 13.56
CA ILE A 255 1.14 36.47 12.64
C ILE A 255 -0.29 36.86 13.01
N PRO A 256 -0.59 38.15 13.29
CA PRO A 256 -1.95 38.60 13.56
C PRO A 256 -2.78 38.61 12.27
N THR A 257 -3.97 38.01 12.32
CA THR A 257 -5.00 38.10 11.29
C THR A 257 -5.76 39.42 11.41
N THR A 258 -5.70 40.26 10.36
CA THR A 258 -6.60 41.41 10.21
C THR A 258 -7.94 40.97 9.61
N PRO A 259 -9.09 41.47 10.11
CA PRO A 259 -10.40 41.12 9.58
C PRO A 259 -10.67 41.83 8.25
N TYR A 260 -11.15 41.06 7.27
CA TYR A 260 -11.61 41.56 5.98
C TYR A 260 -13.01 42.18 6.14
N HIS A 261 -13.11 43.47 5.91
CA HIS A 261 -14.39 44.19 5.81
C HIS A 261 -15.07 43.84 4.49
N SER A 262 -16.32 43.39 4.55
CA SER A 262 -17.20 43.32 3.39
C SER A 262 -17.59 44.74 2.96
N GLN A 263 -17.40 45.04 1.67
CA GLN A 263 -18.15 46.09 1.01
C GLN A 263 -18.91 45.49 -0.16
N ASP A 264 -20.22 45.51 0.02
CA ASP A 264 -21.26 45.40 -0.99
C ASP A 264 -21.28 46.68 -1.84
N PRO A 265 -21.44 46.58 -3.17
CA PRO A 265 -22.25 47.56 -3.84
C PRO A 265 -23.24 46.93 -4.84
N ARG A 266 -24.52 47.17 -4.55
CA ARG A 266 -25.61 47.65 -5.44
C ARG A 266 -25.49 47.38 -6.94
#